data_AF-A0A828T3V5-F1
#
_entry.id   AF-A0A828T3V5-F1
#
_cell.length_a   1.000
_cell.length_b   1.000
_cell.length_c   1.000
_cell.angle_alpha   90.00
_cell.angle_beta   90.00
_cell.angle_gamma   90.00
#
_symmetry.space_group_name_H-M   'P 1'
#
loop_
_entity.id
_entity.type
_entity.pdbx_description
1 polymer ?
#
loop_
_entity_poly.entity_id
_entity_poly.type
_entity_poly.pdbx_seq_one_letter_code
_entity_poly.pdbx_strand_id
1 'polypeptide(L)' 'MYDVYFSYFDGNDHLCTNVDKIEIPTSSGIRTYSGDEIASQHFRIHSEIYLYSSSTSYTISTTGLKAIEIRKK' A
#
# COMPACT_ATOMS: atom_id res chain seq x y z
N MET A 1 -3.96 1.21 -12.83
CA MET A 1 -4.21 1.87 -11.54
C MET A 1 -4.90 0.88 -10.63
N TYR A 2 -4.68 0.98 -9.32
CA TYR A 2 -5.13 -0.01 -8.36
C TYR A 2 -5.88 0.63 -7.20
N ASP A 3 -6.90 -0.07 -6.72
CA ASP A 3 -7.47 0.21 -5.41
C ASP A 3 -6.78 -0.71 -4.39
N VAL A 4 -6.34 -0.13 -3.28
CA VAL A 4 -5.63 -0.85 -2.22
C VAL A 4 -6.44 -0.76 -0.94
N TYR A 5 -6.85 -1.92 -0.44
CA TYR A 5 -7.60 -2.07 0.80
C TYR A 5 -6.67 -2.52 1.91
N PHE A 6 -6.73 -1.84 3.05
CA PHE A 6 -6.04 -2.19 4.27
C PHE A 6 -7.09 -2.59 5.30
N SER A 7 -7.01 -3.83 5.79
CA SER A 7 -7.88 -4.29 6.87
C SER A 7 -7.07 -4.52 8.13
N TYR A 8 -7.61 -4.09 9.28
CA TYR A 8 -6.94 -4.14 10.57
C TYR A 8 -7.67 -5.07 11.54
N PHE A 9 -6.96 -5.58 12.53
CA PHE A 9 -7.56 -6.50 13.52
C PHE A 9 -8.61 -5.84 14.42
N ASP A 10 -8.56 -4.51 14.57
CA ASP A 10 -9.55 -3.72 15.30
C ASP A 10 -10.80 -3.38 14.47
N GLY A 11 -10.82 -3.77 13.18
CA GLY A 11 -11.93 -3.52 12.26
C GLY A 11 -11.89 -2.16 11.56
N ASN A 12 -10.85 -1.35 11.76
CA ASN A 12 -10.71 -0.06 11.08
C ASN A 12 -10.12 -0.25 9.69
N ASP A 13 -10.97 -0.40 8.66
CA ASP A 13 -10.53 -0.60 7.29
C ASP A 13 -10.30 0.72 6.54
N HIS A 14 -9.29 0.74 5.67
CA HIS A 14 -8.95 1.90 4.83
C HIS A 14 -8.87 1.53 3.35
N LEU A 15 -9.43 2.40 2.51
CA LEU A 15 -9.38 2.28 1.04
C LEU A 15 -8.56 3.43 0.45
N CYS A 16 -7.48 3.09 -0.24
CA CYS A 16 -6.69 3.99 -1.07
C CYS A 16 -7.05 3.73 -2.53
N THR A 17 -7.70 4.69 -3.18
CA THR A 17 -8.15 4.52 -4.57
C THR A 17 -7.14 5.07 -5.57
N ASN A 18 -7.18 4.57 -6.81
CA ASN A 18 -6.43 5.14 -7.94
C ASN A 18 -4.90 5.19 -7.70
N VAL A 19 -4.37 4.22 -6.97
CA VAL A 19 -2.93 4.12 -6.69
C VAL A 19 -2.19 3.75 -7.97
N ASP A 20 -1.14 4.51 -8.28
CA ASP A 20 -0.23 4.28 -9.41
C ASP A 20 1.22 4.00 -8.99
N LYS A 21 1.55 4.29 -7.72
CA LYS A 21 2.87 4.05 -7.13
C LYS A 21 2.75 3.69 -5.65
N ILE A 22 3.54 2.71 -5.21
CA ILE A 22 3.69 2.31 -3.81
C ILE A 22 5.17 2.43 -3.42
N GLU A 23 5.44 3.00 -2.25
CA GLU A 23 6.78 3.07 -1.67
C GLU A 23 6.82 2.43 -0.29
N ILE A 24 7.88 1.65 -0.04
CA ILE A 24 8.11 0.96 1.23
C ILE A 24 9.50 1.31 1.77
N PRO A 25 9.62 1.80 3.01
CA PRO A 25 10.88 1.89 3.71
C PRO A 25 11.54 0.53 3.89
N THR A 26 12.83 0.47 3.59
CA THR A 26 13.71 -0.69 3.79
C THR A 26 14.92 -0.25 4.62
N SER A 27 15.70 -1.21 5.11
CA SER A 27 16.94 -0.92 5.83
C SER A 27 17.96 -0.12 5.02
N SER A 28 17.85 -0.12 3.68
CA SER A 28 18.78 0.55 2.77
C SER A 28 18.17 1.78 2.04
N GLY A 29 17.00 2.26 2.46
CA GLY A 29 16.31 3.38 1.82
C GLY A 29 14.88 3.02 1.39
N ILE A 30 14.39 3.63 0.31
CA ILE A 30 13.01 3.45 -0.16
C ILE A 30 12.99 2.51 -1.37
N ARG A 31 12.09 1.52 -1.35
CA ARG A 31 11.76 0.70 -2.52
C ARG A 31 10.46 1.18 -3.13
N THR A 32 10.48 1.43 -4.43
CA THR A 32 9.33 1.92 -5.21
C THR A 32 8.79 0.82 -6.12
N TYR A 33 7.47 0.72 -6.22
CA TYR A 33 6.74 -0.17 -7.13
C TYR A 33 5.75 0.65 -7.94
N SER A 34 5.63 0.36 -9.24
CA SER A 34 4.72 1.07 -10.13
C SER A 34 4.20 0.17 -11.26
N GLY A 35 3.12 0.57 -11.91
CA GLY A 35 2.52 -0.22 -12.99
C GLY A 35 2.07 -1.61 -12.50
N ASP A 36 2.24 -2.64 -13.34
CA ASP A 36 1.80 -4.00 -13.01
C ASP A 36 2.59 -4.66 -11.87
N GLU A 37 3.77 -4.12 -11.50
CA GLU A 37 4.54 -4.61 -10.33
C GLU A 37 3.76 -4.48 -9.01
N ILE A 38 2.82 -3.53 -8.95
CA ILE A 38 1.97 -3.33 -7.77
C ILE A 38 1.13 -4.58 -7.47
N ALA A 39 0.64 -5.28 -8.51
CA ALA A 39 -0.24 -6.43 -8.33
C ALA A 39 0.50 -7.77 -8.22
N SER A 40 1.76 -7.84 -8.63
CA SER A 40 2.57 -9.07 -8.59
C SER A 40 3.42 -9.19 -7.33
N GLN A 41 3.50 -8.14 -6.51
CA GLN A 41 4.40 -8.10 -5.38
C GLN A 41 3.75 -8.58 -4.07
N HIS A 42 4.50 -9.39 -3.33
CA HIS A 42 4.23 -9.63 -1.91
C HIS A 42 4.88 -8.53 -1.08
N PHE A 43 4.05 -7.63 -0.54
CA PHE A 43 4.55 -6.57 0.32
C PHE A 43 4.92 -7.14 1.69
N ARG A 44 6.22 -7.04 2.03
CA ARG A 44 6.72 -7.41 3.35
C ARG A 44 6.67 -6.18 4.23
N ILE A 45 5.91 -6.28 5.31
CA ILE A 45 5.35 -5.13 5.98
C ILE A 45 6.13 -4.88 7.26
N HIS A 46 6.76 -3.72 7.38
CA HIS A 46 7.75 -3.46 8.44
C HIS A 46 7.50 -2.19 9.27
N SER A 47 6.76 -1.20 8.77
CA SER A 47 6.36 -0.02 9.56
C SER A 47 5.22 0.75 8.91
N GLU A 48 5.48 1.31 7.74
CA GLU A 48 4.58 2.19 7.00
C GLU A 48 4.62 1.84 5.52
N ILE A 49 3.54 2.14 4.82
CA ILE A 49 3.45 2.05 3.37
C ILE A 49 2.95 3.39 2.85
N TYR A 50 3.62 3.92 1.83
CA TYR A 50 3.21 5.15 1.16
C TYR A 50 2.57 4.79 -0.17
N LEU A 51 1.38 5.34 -0.42
CA LEU A 51 0.64 5.11 -1.66
C LEU A 51 0.35 6.44 -2.32
N TYR A 52 0.58 6.50 -3.62
CA TYR A 52 0.43 7.71 -4.39
C TYR A 52 -0.56 7.49 -5.51
N SER A 53 -1.35 8.53 -5.74
CA SER A 53 -2.19 8.73 -6.90
C SER A 53 -1.92 10.14 -7.45
N SER A 54 -2.48 10.46 -8.61
CA SER A 54 -2.35 11.79 -9.21
C SER A 54 -2.89 12.93 -8.34
N SER A 55 -3.79 12.67 -7.40
CA SER A 55 -4.46 13.70 -6.59
C SER A 55 -4.34 13.50 -5.08
N THR A 56 -3.74 12.41 -4.61
CA THR A 56 -3.73 12.06 -3.20
C THR A 56 -2.50 11.22 -2.85
N SER A 57 -1.94 11.47 -1.67
CA SER A 57 -0.88 10.69 -1.05
C SER A 57 -1.40 10.13 0.27
N TYR A 58 -1.17 8.84 0.50
CA TYR A 58 -1.52 8.14 1.73
C TYR A 58 -0.26 7.69 2.46
N THR A 59 -0.27 7.81 3.78
CA THR A 59 0.69 7.15 4.67
C THR A 59 -0.10 6.19 5.56
N ILE A 60 0.17 4.90 5.42
CA ILE A 60 -0.56 3.85 6.11
C ILE A 60 0.35 3.18 7.13
N SER A 61 -0.01 3.26 8.41
CA SER A 61 0.66 2.49 9.45
C SER A 61 0.31 1.01 9.29
N THR A 62 1.30 0.15 9.50
CA THR A 62 1.10 -1.30 9.36
C THR A 62 0.90 -2.00 10.70
N THR A 63 0.90 -1.23 11.79
CA THR A 63 0.59 -1.71 13.13
C THR A 63 -0.84 -2.25 13.17
N GLY A 64 -1.01 -3.51 13.59
CA GLY A 64 -2.32 -4.15 13.68
C GLY A 64 -2.94 -4.50 12.32
N LEU A 65 -2.18 -4.39 11.23
CA LEU A 65 -2.66 -4.73 9.89
C LEU A 65 -2.85 -6.23 9.75
N LYS A 66 -4.05 -6.62 9.32
CA LYS A 66 -4.47 -8.00 9.10
C LYS A 66 -4.25 -8.43 7.65
N ALA A 67 -4.59 -7.56 6.70
CA ALA A 67 -4.49 -7.87 5.29
C ALA A 67 -4.29 -6.60 4.44
N ILE A 68 -3.61 -6.79 3.31
CA ILE A 68 -3.61 -5.85 2.19
C ILE A 68 -4.23 -6.57 1.00
N GLU A 69 -5.21 -5.96 0.37
CA GLU A 69 -5.78 -6.44 -0.88
C GLU A 69 -5.59 -5.40 -1.97
N ILE A 70 -5.06 -5.84 -3.12
CA ILE A 70 -4.80 -4.98 -4.28
C ILE A 70 -5.72 -5.42 -5.40
N ARG A 71 -6.57 -4.49 -5.85
CA ARG A 71 -7.55 -4.72 -6.92
C ARG A 71 -7.18 -3.89 -8.14
N LYS A 72 -7.06 -4.55 -9.29
CA LYS A 72 -6.90 -3.86 -10.57
C LYS A 72 -8.23 -3.16 -10.90
N LYS A 73 -8.16 -1.88 -11.25
CA LYS A 73 -9.27 -1.15 -11.88
C LYS A 73 -9.32 -1.40 -13.37
#